data_AF-A0A917CP78-F1
#
_entry.id   AF-A0A917CP78-F1
#
_cell.length_a   1.000
_cell.length_b   1.000
_cell.length_c   1.000
_cell.angle_alpha   90.00
_cell.angle_beta   90.00
_cell.angle_gamma   90.00
#
_symmetry.space_group_name_H-M   'P 1'
#
loop_
_entity.id
_entity.type
_entity.pdbx_description
1 polymer ?
#
loop_
_entity_poly.entity_id
_entity_poly.type
_entity_poly.pdbx_seq_one_letter_code
_entity_poly.pdbx_strand_id
1 'polypeptide(L)'
;MTAKVAYLPLIEPDVFYPKETALMAMDLDSGQILDRVEIGDGTKSVFVDDTGKQLYVAIKYEKRIVRLDTSTLKIVEQWNNLPSYPDKIILSEDNKKLYFIQLNVGTGINDLYQIDLNNNQISSVINFSNSAIIKVIYSNNLKYLTLLVENHINDEFSIHTYSSNDLSLKYSSNLTNYLPIDMIDNEGENFYYGDNNQSQFISRKLSDISINWSYSYSGETAYFSPYEKDSSTLIVNGTINNYMINKQTGSGTALTSDGAQINLFGHFEHLKLDSLILINYPEIFCITGMCHLTSKLNISKVNLINNSNEVIYQSQNYLGSNPIGRFVGENFYRGTAVQQVPVLSHLGLFLLLGGFIYLVSLRNIGLKTKNE
;
A
#
# COMPACT_ATOMS: atom_id res chain seq x y z
N MET A 1 14.10 16.97 -17.60
CA MET A 1 14.39 15.53 -17.68
C MET A 1 13.97 14.92 -16.36
N THR A 2 12.78 14.34 -16.33
CA THR A 2 12.20 13.69 -15.15
C THR A 2 12.76 12.27 -15.07
N ALA A 3 13.43 11.95 -13.97
CA ALA A 3 13.88 10.59 -13.74
C ALA A 3 12.65 9.68 -13.62
N LYS A 4 12.59 8.66 -14.47
CA LYS A 4 11.57 7.61 -14.56
C LYS A 4 12.00 6.43 -13.71
N VAL A 5 12.34 6.69 -12.45
CA VAL A 5 13.01 5.69 -11.62
C VAL A 5 12.06 5.16 -10.57
N ALA A 6 11.82 3.85 -10.57
CA ALA A 6 11.15 3.18 -9.47
C ALA A 6 12.18 2.80 -8.39
N TYR A 7 11.81 3.00 -7.13
CA TYR A 7 12.64 2.68 -5.97
C TYR A 7 11.98 1.59 -5.15
N LEU A 8 12.23 0.33 -5.43
CA LEU A 8 11.41 -0.75 -4.88
C LEU A 8 12.08 -1.37 -3.65
N PRO A 9 11.43 -1.35 -2.45
CA PRO A 9 11.86 -2.19 -1.34
C PRO A 9 11.89 -3.64 -1.81
N LEU A 10 13.03 -4.30 -1.69
CA LEU A 10 13.18 -5.69 -2.08
C LEU A 10 12.85 -6.58 -0.89
N ILE A 11 12.00 -7.56 -1.16
CA ILE A 11 11.76 -8.70 -0.27
C ILE A 11 12.54 -9.87 -0.85
N GLU A 12 13.55 -10.32 -0.10
CA GLU A 12 14.46 -11.39 -0.51
C GLU A 12 14.22 -12.63 0.34
N PRO A 13 14.38 -13.84 -0.21
CA PRO A 13 14.23 -15.06 0.56
C PRO A 13 15.31 -15.15 1.65
N ASP A 14 14.92 -15.65 2.82
CA ASP A 14 15.84 -15.99 3.92
C ASP A 14 15.46 -17.36 4.50
N VAL A 15 16.34 -17.93 5.31
CA VAL A 15 16.19 -19.26 5.93
C VAL A 15 14.92 -19.37 6.76
N PHE A 16 14.55 -18.31 7.48
CA PHE A 16 13.39 -18.31 8.37
C PHE A 16 12.27 -17.40 7.86
N TYR A 17 12.59 -16.17 7.45
CA TYR A 17 11.59 -15.20 7.03
C TYR A 17 12.16 -14.23 5.98
N PRO A 18 11.46 -13.94 4.87
CA PRO A 18 11.95 -13.02 3.87
C PRO A 18 12.39 -11.69 4.48
N LYS A 19 13.53 -11.18 4.01
CA LYS A 19 14.17 -9.97 4.51
C LYS A 19 13.91 -8.80 3.60
N GLU A 20 13.74 -7.63 4.21
CA GLU A 20 13.54 -6.35 3.54
C GLU A 20 14.75 -5.46 3.79
N THR A 21 15.90 -5.76 3.17
CA THR A 21 17.17 -5.09 3.49
C THR A 21 17.65 -4.07 2.45
N ALA A 22 17.09 -4.13 1.24
CA ALA A 22 17.59 -3.38 0.10
C ALA A 22 16.49 -2.63 -0.64
N LEU A 23 16.93 -1.61 -1.37
CA LEU A 23 16.14 -0.84 -2.31
C LEU A 23 16.69 -1.04 -3.73
N MET A 24 15.82 -1.41 -4.67
CA MET A 24 16.17 -1.47 -6.08
C MET A 24 15.80 -0.18 -6.78
N ALA A 25 16.76 0.50 -7.39
CA ALA A 25 16.51 1.61 -8.31
C ALA A 25 16.43 1.07 -9.74
N MET A 26 15.36 1.38 -10.46
CA MET A 26 15.13 0.87 -11.81
C MET A 26 14.66 1.98 -12.75
N ASP A 27 15.26 2.05 -13.93
CA ASP A 27 14.75 2.88 -15.03
C ASP A 27 13.52 2.23 -15.65
N LEU A 28 12.38 2.91 -15.58
CA LEU A 28 11.07 2.41 -16.01
C LEU A 28 10.85 2.47 -17.53
N ASP A 29 11.69 3.19 -18.28
CA ASP A 29 11.62 3.15 -19.74
C ASP A 29 12.26 1.89 -20.31
N SER A 30 13.45 1.57 -19.79
CA SER A 30 14.29 0.49 -20.29
C SER A 30 14.14 -0.81 -19.50
N GLY A 31 13.53 -0.75 -18.31
CA GLY A 31 13.48 -1.86 -17.35
C GLY A 31 14.84 -2.18 -16.72
N GLN A 32 15.87 -1.36 -16.96
CA GLN A 32 17.21 -1.61 -16.46
C GLN A 32 17.30 -1.30 -14.98
N ILE A 33 17.89 -2.21 -14.21
CA ILE A 33 18.28 -1.95 -12.83
C ILE A 33 19.45 -0.98 -12.86
N LEU A 34 19.26 0.18 -12.23
CA LEU A 34 20.28 1.21 -12.09
C LEU A 34 21.22 0.89 -10.93
N ASP A 35 20.65 0.47 -9.80
CA ASP A 35 21.42 0.09 -8.62
C ASP A 35 20.59 -0.73 -7.63
N ARG A 36 21.29 -1.37 -6.69
CA ARG A 36 20.72 -2.01 -5.50
C ARG A 36 21.40 -1.44 -4.25
N VAL A 37 20.65 -0.66 -3.49
CA VAL A 37 21.16 0.03 -2.30
C VAL A 37 20.79 -0.77 -1.06
N GLU A 38 21.80 -1.25 -0.33
CA GLU A 38 21.60 -1.83 1.00
C GLU A 38 21.25 -0.71 1.98
N ILE A 39 20.10 -0.83 2.62
CA ILE A 39 19.54 0.22 3.46
C ILE A 39 19.26 -0.23 4.88
N GLY A 40 18.98 -1.51 5.15
CA GLY A 40 18.76 -2.03 6.50
C GLY A 40 17.46 -2.81 6.66
N ASP A 41 17.32 -3.52 7.77
CA ASP A 41 16.26 -4.51 7.99
C ASP A 41 14.87 -3.90 8.25
N GLY A 42 13.85 -4.47 7.62
CA GLY A 42 12.47 -4.00 7.70
C GLY A 42 12.23 -2.72 6.91
N THR A 43 12.78 -2.61 5.71
CA THR A 43 12.46 -1.53 4.77
C THR A 43 10.96 -1.52 4.47
N LYS A 44 10.27 -0.45 4.90
CA LYS A 44 8.82 -0.26 4.69
C LYS A 44 8.54 0.84 3.68
N SER A 45 8.18 2.02 4.19
CA SER A 45 7.69 3.11 3.36
C SER A 45 8.84 3.87 2.70
N VAL A 46 8.74 4.08 1.40
CA VAL A 46 9.64 4.87 0.58
C VAL A 46 8.90 6.12 0.10
N PHE A 47 9.49 7.30 0.15
CA PHE A 47 8.82 8.54 -0.21
C PHE A 47 9.76 9.49 -0.92
N VAL A 48 9.43 9.95 -2.12
CA VAL A 48 10.25 10.91 -2.87
C VAL A 48 9.64 12.31 -2.81
N ASP A 49 10.49 13.34 -2.74
CA ASP A 49 10.07 14.74 -2.77
C ASP A 49 9.49 15.18 -4.13
N ASP A 50 8.78 16.29 -4.20
CA ASP A 50 8.17 16.75 -5.48
C ASP A 50 9.20 17.05 -6.58
N THR A 51 10.45 17.32 -6.19
CA THR A 51 11.53 17.60 -7.14
C THR A 51 12.14 16.33 -7.74
N GLY A 52 11.88 15.17 -7.14
CA GLY A 52 12.50 13.91 -7.54
C GLY A 52 13.95 13.77 -7.16
N LYS A 53 14.49 14.66 -6.32
CA LYS A 53 15.92 14.70 -5.99
C LYS A 53 16.22 13.96 -4.70
N GLN A 54 15.26 13.92 -3.78
CA GLN A 54 15.45 13.36 -2.44
C GLN A 54 14.47 12.22 -2.19
N LEU A 55 15.02 11.09 -1.80
CA LEU A 55 14.29 9.86 -1.47
C LEU A 55 14.40 9.63 0.04
N TYR A 56 13.28 9.36 0.69
CA TYR A 56 13.21 9.03 2.11
C TYR A 56 12.79 7.57 2.25
N VAL A 57 13.43 6.83 3.14
CA VAL A 57 13.12 5.42 3.36
C VAL A 57 13.01 5.12 4.84
N ALA A 58 11.89 4.52 5.22
CA ALA A 58 11.61 4.04 6.56
C ALA A 58 12.15 2.62 6.74
N ILE A 59 12.97 2.44 7.76
CA ILE A 59 13.60 1.17 8.11
C ILE A 59 13.05 0.81 9.49
N LYS A 60 11.94 0.07 9.46
CA LYS A 60 11.06 -0.16 10.61
C LYS A 60 11.85 -0.72 11.77
N TYR A 61 12.43 -1.91 11.60
CA TYR A 61 13.01 -2.68 12.72
C TYR A 61 14.27 -2.03 13.31
N GLU A 62 14.89 -1.11 12.59
CA GLU A 62 16.02 -0.32 13.09
C GLU A 62 15.61 1.03 13.71
N LYS A 63 14.30 1.35 13.76
CA LYS A 63 13.79 2.67 14.20
C LYS A 63 14.56 3.80 13.53
N ARG A 64 14.68 3.72 12.21
CA ARG A 64 15.56 4.58 11.41
C ARG A 64 14.84 5.06 10.16
N ILE A 65 15.11 6.31 9.78
CA ILE A 65 14.76 6.85 8.47
C ILE A 65 16.05 7.32 7.81
N VAL A 66 16.21 7.05 6.52
CA VAL A 66 17.32 7.58 5.73
C VAL A 66 16.82 8.47 4.61
N ARG A 67 17.62 9.50 4.27
CA ARG A 67 17.45 10.28 3.05
C ARG A 67 18.57 9.95 2.08
N LEU A 68 18.23 9.68 0.83
CA LEU A 68 19.15 9.42 -0.26
C LEU A 68 19.04 10.53 -1.31
N ASP A 69 20.18 10.87 -1.91
CA ASP A 69 20.21 11.62 -3.15
C ASP A 69 19.91 10.67 -4.31
N THR A 70 18.87 10.96 -5.07
CA THR A 70 18.38 10.09 -6.16
C THR A 70 19.32 10.01 -7.37
N SER A 71 20.19 10.99 -7.57
CA SER A 71 21.12 11.01 -8.71
C SER A 71 22.35 10.13 -8.45
N THR A 72 22.75 10.02 -7.18
CA THR A 72 23.92 9.25 -6.76
C THR A 72 23.56 7.96 -6.04
N LEU A 73 22.31 7.81 -5.61
CA LEU A 73 21.77 6.71 -4.81
C LEU A 73 22.51 6.50 -3.48
N LYS A 74 23.13 7.56 -2.97
CA LYS A 74 23.85 7.56 -1.70
C LYS A 74 22.99 8.11 -0.59
N ILE A 75 23.12 7.50 0.59
CA ILE A 75 22.56 8.03 1.83
C ILE A 75 23.26 9.36 2.16
N VAL A 76 22.49 10.44 2.25
CA VAL A 76 22.96 11.80 2.56
C VAL A 76 22.53 12.28 3.95
N GLU A 77 21.55 11.63 4.58
CA GLU A 77 21.10 11.92 5.95
C GLU A 77 20.51 10.68 6.61
N GLN A 78 20.63 10.57 7.93
CA GLN A 78 20.05 9.47 8.71
C GLN A 78 19.50 9.96 10.05
N TRP A 79 18.25 9.60 10.34
CA TRP A 79 17.63 9.81 11.64
C TRP A 79 17.52 8.47 12.37
N ASN A 80 18.38 8.29 13.37
CA ASN A 80 18.49 7.07 14.16
C ASN A 80 17.75 7.19 15.50
N ASN A 81 17.50 6.05 16.16
CA ASN A 81 16.88 5.98 17.48
C ASN A 81 15.55 6.73 17.54
N LEU A 82 14.72 6.59 16.50
CA LEU A 82 13.42 7.24 16.44
C LEU A 82 12.55 6.83 17.64
N PRO A 83 11.68 7.74 18.12
CA PRO A 83 10.79 7.46 19.26
C PRO A 83 9.80 6.31 18.98
N SER A 84 9.53 6.01 17.70
CA SER A 84 8.63 4.93 17.27
C SER A 84 9.15 4.23 16.01
N TYR A 85 8.60 3.05 15.70
CA TYR A 85 8.95 2.27 14.51
C TYR A 85 8.29 2.90 13.26
N PRO A 86 9.06 3.41 12.28
CA PRO A 86 8.45 4.10 11.14
C PRO A 86 7.84 3.09 10.15
N ASP A 87 6.53 2.90 10.20
CA ASP A 87 5.79 2.08 9.21
C ASP A 87 5.45 2.89 7.97
N LYS A 88 4.99 4.12 8.17
CA LYS A 88 4.59 5.04 7.11
C LYS A 88 5.34 6.35 7.26
N ILE A 89 5.82 6.91 6.14
CA ILE A 89 6.41 8.24 6.07
C ILE A 89 5.75 9.07 4.97
N ILE A 90 5.60 10.37 5.19
CA ILE A 90 4.92 11.32 4.29
C ILE A 90 5.57 12.70 4.40
N LEU A 91 5.84 13.37 3.28
CA LEU A 91 6.30 14.76 3.28
C LEU A 91 5.13 15.74 3.34
N SER A 92 5.35 16.92 3.95
CA SER A 92 4.50 18.10 3.75
C SER A 92 4.53 18.55 2.29
N GLU A 93 3.50 19.27 1.84
CA GLU A 93 3.42 19.84 0.49
C GLU A 93 4.65 20.73 0.18
N ASP A 94 5.18 21.45 1.16
CA ASP A 94 6.37 22.29 0.97
C ASP A 94 7.71 21.53 1.11
N ASN A 95 7.68 20.20 1.31
CA ASN A 95 8.83 19.32 1.53
C ASN A 95 9.73 19.71 2.72
N LYS A 96 9.26 20.53 3.67
CA LYS A 96 10.06 20.94 4.85
C LYS A 96 9.86 20.05 6.06
N LYS A 97 8.84 19.20 6.06
CA LYS A 97 8.51 18.31 7.17
C LYS A 97 8.35 16.90 6.66
N LEU A 98 8.91 15.94 7.40
CA LEU A 98 8.66 14.52 7.18
C LEU A 98 7.87 13.97 8.37
N TYR A 99 6.65 13.55 8.11
CA TYR A 99 5.82 12.86 9.08
C TYR A 99 6.13 11.37 9.06
N PHE A 100 6.13 10.74 10.23
CA PHE A 100 6.22 9.29 10.33
C PHE A 100 5.37 8.73 11.46
N ILE A 101 4.97 7.47 11.30
CA ILE A 101 4.09 6.80 12.23
C ILE A 101 4.25 5.29 12.20
N GLN A 102 3.99 4.65 13.35
CA GLN A 102 3.76 3.22 13.47
C GLN A 102 2.25 2.94 13.38
N LEU A 103 1.83 2.02 12.51
CA LEU A 103 0.41 1.72 12.31
C LEU A 103 -0.05 0.57 13.20
N ASN A 104 -1.33 0.57 13.56
CA ASN A 104 -1.99 -0.52 14.29
C ASN A 104 -1.30 -0.89 15.62
N VAL A 105 -0.75 0.10 16.32
CA VAL A 105 -0.20 -0.13 17.66
C VAL A 105 -1.34 0.00 18.66
N GLY A 106 -1.46 -0.97 19.56
CA GLY A 106 -2.40 -0.87 20.67
C GLY A 106 -2.12 0.36 21.57
N THR A 107 -2.79 0.43 22.71
CA THR A 107 -2.71 1.61 23.60
C THR A 107 -1.27 1.97 23.99
N GLY A 108 -0.83 3.20 23.68
CA GLY A 108 0.36 3.84 24.30
C GLY A 108 1.43 4.37 23.35
N ILE A 109 1.44 4.01 22.05
CA ILE A 109 2.40 4.54 21.07
C ILE A 109 1.68 4.78 19.73
N ASN A 110 0.90 5.87 19.66
CA ASN A 110 0.04 6.18 18.51
C ASN A 110 0.18 7.61 18.02
N ASP A 111 1.36 8.17 18.23
CA ASP A 111 1.65 9.54 17.86
C ASP A 111 2.02 9.61 16.38
N LEU A 112 1.50 10.64 15.71
CA LEU A 112 2.13 11.15 14.51
C LEU A 112 3.36 11.94 14.94
N TYR A 113 4.52 11.51 14.47
CA TYR A 113 5.77 12.23 14.67
C TYR A 113 6.12 13.05 13.43
N GLN A 114 6.88 14.11 13.65
CA GLN A 114 7.41 14.99 12.62
C GLN A 114 8.92 15.09 12.77
N ILE A 115 9.61 15.11 11.64
CA ILE A 115 10.99 15.59 11.50
C ILE A 115 10.92 16.94 10.77
N ASP A 116 11.40 18.01 11.40
CA ASP A 116 11.64 19.28 10.71
C ASP A 116 12.95 19.16 9.91
N LEU A 117 12.86 19.19 8.58
CA LEU A 117 13.98 18.93 7.69
C LEU A 117 14.95 20.11 7.59
N ASN A 118 14.64 21.27 8.17
CA ASN A 118 15.54 22.42 8.19
C ASN A 118 16.55 22.34 9.35
N ASN A 119 16.15 21.74 10.46
CA ASN A 119 16.95 21.68 11.69
C ASN A 119 17.09 20.26 12.28
N ASN A 120 16.54 19.25 11.60
CA ASN A 120 16.55 17.84 11.97
C ASN A 120 15.92 17.53 13.35
N GLN A 121 15.06 18.41 13.87
CA GLN A 121 14.36 18.16 15.13
C GLN A 121 13.20 17.19 14.95
N ILE A 122 13.08 16.26 15.90
CA ILE A 122 12.01 15.26 15.95
C ILE A 122 11.05 15.61 17.09
N SER A 123 9.75 15.65 16.80
CA SER A 123 8.70 15.91 17.79
C SER A 123 7.45 15.05 17.55
N SER A 124 6.71 14.75 18.62
CA SER A 124 5.32 14.28 18.50
C SER A 124 4.43 15.49 18.21
N VAL A 125 3.55 15.38 17.23
CA VAL A 125 2.72 16.50 16.73
C VAL A 125 1.22 16.24 16.77
N ILE A 126 0.80 14.97 16.72
CA ILE A 126 -0.60 14.57 16.95
C ILE A 126 -0.58 13.32 17.82
N ASN A 127 -1.40 13.31 18.87
CA ASN A 127 -1.57 12.17 19.77
C ASN A 127 -3.06 11.88 19.91
N PHE A 128 -3.44 10.61 19.71
CA PHE A 128 -4.78 10.12 20.03
C PHE A 128 -4.72 9.19 21.24
N SER A 129 -5.00 9.74 22.42
CA SER A 129 -5.10 8.96 23.66
C SER A 129 -6.02 7.74 23.48
N ASN A 130 -5.54 6.57 23.89
CA ASN A 130 -6.28 5.29 23.84
C ASN A 130 -6.75 4.83 22.45
N SER A 131 -6.25 5.46 21.38
CA SER A 131 -6.64 5.13 20.02
C SER A 131 -5.42 4.78 19.18
N ALA A 132 -5.58 3.94 18.16
CA ALA A 132 -4.58 3.65 17.15
C ALA A 132 -4.86 4.41 15.86
N ILE A 133 -3.79 4.91 15.24
CA ILE A 133 -3.89 5.30 13.83
C ILE A 133 -3.69 4.04 13.00
N ILE A 134 -4.78 3.62 12.34
CA ILE A 134 -4.81 2.36 11.58
C ILE A 134 -4.57 2.57 10.10
N LYS A 135 -4.85 3.76 9.57
CA LYS A 135 -4.57 4.13 8.17
C LYS A 135 -4.22 5.61 8.08
N VAL A 136 -3.20 5.91 7.28
CA VAL A 136 -2.84 7.28 6.91
C VAL A 136 -2.89 7.43 5.41
N ILE A 137 -3.65 8.41 4.92
CA ILE A 137 -3.88 8.71 3.50
C ILE A 137 -3.46 10.16 3.28
N TYR A 138 -3.01 10.49 2.08
CA TYR A 138 -2.70 11.86 1.72
C TYR A 138 -3.25 12.15 0.33
N SER A 139 -3.52 13.42 0.05
CA SER A 139 -3.97 13.86 -1.27
C SER A 139 -2.83 13.80 -2.27
N ASN A 140 -3.12 13.63 -3.56
CA ASN A 140 -2.08 13.49 -4.59
C ASN A 140 -1.15 14.71 -4.66
N ASN A 141 -1.70 15.90 -4.41
CA ASN A 141 -0.98 17.16 -4.30
C ASN A 141 -0.30 17.40 -2.94
N LEU A 142 -0.31 16.41 -2.05
CA LEU A 142 0.22 16.45 -0.68
C LEU A 142 -0.33 17.54 0.25
N LYS A 143 -1.35 18.31 -0.16
CA LYS A 143 -1.95 19.36 0.69
C LYS A 143 -2.57 18.82 1.96
N TYR A 144 -3.13 17.62 1.90
CA TYR A 144 -3.93 17.06 2.97
C TYR A 144 -3.39 15.72 3.42
N LEU A 145 -3.40 15.54 4.74
CA LEU A 145 -3.07 14.32 5.45
C LEU A 145 -4.32 13.87 6.21
N THR A 146 -4.78 12.66 5.95
CA THR A 146 -5.98 12.08 6.56
C THR A 146 -5.61 10.85 7.38
N LEU A 147 -6.05 10.84 8.63
CA LEU A 147 -5.82 9.79 9.61
C LEU A 147 -7.15 9.07 9.88
N LEU A 148 -7.17 7.76 9.69
CA LEU A 148 -8.22 6.89 10.21
C LEU A 148 -7.76 6.34 11.55
N VAL A 149 -8.57 6.56 12.57
CA VAL A 149 -8.25 6.32 13.97
C VAL A 149 -9.29 5.36 14.55
N GLU A 150 -8.83 4.35 15.27
CA GLU A 150 -9.65 3.38 16.01
C GLU A 150 -9.45 3.59 17.51
N ASN A 151 -10.53 3.82 18.26
CA ASN A 151 -10.50 3.88 19.70
C ASN A 151 -10.72 2.47 20.28
N HIS A 152 -9.67 1.90 20.88
CA HIS A 152 -9.70 0.53 21.38
C HIS A 152 -10.54 0.34 22.66
N ILE A 153 -11.01 1.42 23.30
CA ILE A 153 -11.85 1.31 24.49
C ILE A 153 -13.29 0.97 24.10
N ASN A 154 -13.79 1.56 23.02
CA ASN A 154 -15.19 1.49 22.62
C ASN A 154 -15.40 1.00 21.19
N ASP A 155 -14.33 0.62 20.48
CA ASP A 155 -14.35 0.14 19.09
C ASP A 155 -14.97 1.17 18.12
N GLU A 156 -14.79 2.47 18.43
CA GLU A 156 -15.24 3.57 17.58
C GLU A 156 -14.16 3.99 16.60
N PHE A 157 -14.57 4.29 15.38
CA PHE A 157 -13.69 4.78 14.33
C PHE A 157 -13.90 6.29 14.13
N SER A 158 -12.84 7.01 13.81
CA SER A 158 -12.92 8.41 13.43
C SER A 158 -11.94 8.74 12.32
N ILE A 159 -12.29 9.74 11.52
CA ILE A 159 -11.44 10.26 10.46
C ILE A 159 -11.09 11.71 10.75
N HIS A 160 -9.82 12.05 10.58
CA HIS A 160 -9.31 13.40 10.80
C HIS A 160 -8.46 13.82 9.62
N THR A 161 -8.76 14.96 9.00
CA THR A 161 -8.03 15.49 7.85
C THR A 161 -7.38 16.81 8.22
N TYR A 162 -6.08 16.91 7.96
CA TYR A 162 -5.23 18.03 8.32
C TYR A 162 -4.56 18.61 7.08
N SER A 163 -4.30 19.92 7.10
CA SER A 163 -3.30 20.53 6.21
C SER A 163 -1.93 19.94 6.51
N SER A 164 -1.21 19.49 5.48
CA SER A 164 0.09 18.82 5.67
C SER A 164 1.23 19.79 6.05
N ASN A 165 1.08 21.09 5.80
CA ASN A 165 2.15 22.05 6.08
C ASN A 165 2.18 22.47 7.56
N ASP A 166 1.02 22.61 8.19
CA ASP A 166 0.88 23.15 9.55
C ASP A 166 0.06 22.27 10.49
N LEU A 167 -0.49 21.15 10.00
CA LEU A 167 -1.38 20.27 10.74
C LEU A 167 -2.64 20.97 11.29
N SER A 168 -3.09 22.05 10.65
CA SER A 168 -4.40 22.62 10.96
C SER A 168 -5.51 21.63 10.56
N LEU A 169 -6.43 21.35 11.50
CA LEU A 169 -7.54 20.44 11.27
C LEU A 169 -8.52 21.05 10.26
N LYS A 170 -8.79 20.34 9.17
CA LYS A 170 -9.79 20.70 8.17
C LYS A 170 -11.15 20.06 8.47
N TYR A 171 -11.16 18.74 8.66
CA TYR A 171 -12.37 17.98 8.96
C TYR A 171 -12.11 16.90 10.00
N SER A 172 -13.12 16.63 10.82
CA SER A 172 -13.14 15.48 11.72
C SER A 172 -14.55 14.89 11.72
N SER A 173 -14.66 13.57 11.71
CA SER A 173 -15.95 12.88 11.75
C SER A 173 -15.82 11.51 12.40
N ASN A 174 -16.83 11.14 13.18
CA ASN A 174 -16.96 9.79 13.73
C ASN A 174 -17.61 8.87 12.70
N LEU A 175 -17.17 7.63 12.67
CA LEU A 175 -17.65 6.58 11.80
C LEU A 175 -18.33 5.50 12.66
N THR A 176 -19.46 5.00 12.19
CA THR A 176 -20.17 3.91 12.88
C THR A 176 -19.47 2.57 12.73
N ASN A 177 -18.63 2.41 11.71
CA ASN A 177 -17.86 1.19 11.42
C ASN A 177 -16.56 1.58 10.72
N TYR A 178 -15.61 0.64 10.67
CA TYR A 178 -14.43 0.76 9.81
C TYR A 178 -14.84 0.99 8.35
N LEU A 179 -14.24 2.01 7.72
CA LEU A 179 -14.35 2.25 6.29
C LEU A 179 -12.97 2.02 5.64
N PRO A 180 -12.88 1.20 4.57
CA PRO A 180 -11.62 0.94 3.88
C PRO A 180 -11.26 2.10 2.96
N ILE A 181 -11.02 3.29 3.52
CA ILE A 181 -10.81 4.52 2.75
C ILE A 181 -9.56 4.37 1.89
N ASP A 182 -9.70 4.46 0.57
CA ASP A 182 -8.59 4.18 -0.34
C ASP A 182 -7.91 5.45 -0.84
N MET A 183 -8.66 6.52 -1.01
CA MET A 183 -8.16 7.79 -1.55
C MET A 183 -8.90 8.98 -0.94
N ILE A 184 -8.23 10.13 -0.85
CA ILE A 184 -8.84 11.44 -0.66
C ILE A 184 -8.58 12.30 -1.89
N ASP A 185 -9.52 13.19 -2.24
CA ASP A 185 -9.31 14.11 -3.34
C ASP A 185 -8.29 15.21 -3.02
N ASN A 186 -7.84 15.89 -4.07
CA ASN A 186 -6.93 17.03 -3.97
C ASN A 186 -7.52 18.23 -3.22
N GLU A 187 -8.84 18.28 -3.11
CA GLU A 187 -9.58 19.25 -2.32
C GLU A 187 -9.61 18.87 -0.84
N GLY A 188 -9.30 17.63 -0.45
CA GLY A 188 -9.39 17.14 0.93
C GLY A 188 -10.81 17.20 1.50
N GLU A 189 -11.82 17.16 0.64
CA GLU A 189 -13.25 17.21 1.02
C GLU A 189 -13.93 15.86 0.84
N ASN A 190 -13.51 15.07 -0.14
CA ASN A 190 -14.12 13.79 -0.44
C ASN A 190 -13.13 12.66 -0.27
N PHE A 191 -13.65 11.52 0.16
CA PHE A 191 -12.92 10.27 0.21
C PHE A 191 -13.64 9.18 -0.57
N TYR A 192 -12.86 8.23 -1.07
CA TYR A 192 -13.33 7.19 -1.96
C TYR A 192 -12.94 5.80 -1.46
N TYR A 193 -13.82 4.82 -1.63
CA TYR A 193 -13.57 3.44 -1.24
C TYR A 193 -14.46 2.45 -2.01
N GLY A 194 -14.00 1.20 -2.12
CA GLY A 194 -14.81 0.07 -2.57
C GLY A 194 -15.62 -0.54 -1.42
N ASP A 195 -16.94 -0.63 -1.57
CA ASP A 195 -17.83 -1.44 -0.73
C ASP A 195 -18.05 -2.81 -1.38
N ASN A 196 -17.25 -3.78 -0.97
CA ASN A 196 -17.28 -5.14 -1.51
C ASN A 196 -18.55 -5.90 -1.12
N ASN A 197 -19.25 -5.51 -0.06
CA ASN A 197 -20.49 -6.16 0.36
C ASN A 197 -21.65 -5.78 -0.56
N GLN A 198 -21.62 -4.54 -1.08
CA GLN A 198 -22.64 -4.01 -1.98
C GLN A 198 -22.22 -4.02 -3.44
N SER A 199 -20.98 -4.40 -3.73
CA SER A 199 -20.38 -4.30 -5.05
C SER A 199 -20.52 -2.88 -5.62
N GLN A 200 -20.14 -1.89 -4.81
CA GLN A 200 -20.20 -0.48 -5.16
C GLN A 200 -18.86 0.21 -4.94
N PHE A 201 -18.59 1.24 -5.73
CA PHE A 201 -17.56 2.23 -5.46
C PHE A 201 -18.21 3.51 -4.98
N ILE A 202 -17.78 4.04 -3.84
CA ILE A 202 -18.51 5.09 -3.12
C ILE A 202 -17.62 6.31 -2.94
N SER A 203 -18.21 7.50 -3.18
CA SER A 203 -17.68 8.79 -2.76
C SER A 203 -18.47 9.32 -1.57
N ARG A 204 -17.77 9.79 -0.53
CA ARG A 204 -18.37 10.43 0.65
C ARG A 204 -17.67 11.74 0.97
N LYS A 205 -18.42 12.67 1.59
CA LYS A 205 -17.86 13.88 2.16
C LYS A 205 -17.20 13.59 3.51
N LEU A 206 -16.04 14.19 3.75
CA LEU A 206 -15.34 14.12 5.03
C LEU A 206 -16.02 14.95 6.12
N SER A 207 -16.79 15.97 5.75
CA SER A 207 -17.40 16.91 6.71
C SER A 207 -18.57 16.32 7.49
N ASP A 208 -19.36 15.44 6.87
CA ASP A 208 -20.60 14.90 7.43
C ASP A 208 -20.83 13.41 7.12
N ILE A 209 -19.86 12.76 6.45
CA ILE A 209 -19.91 11.35 6.05
C ILE A 209 -21.07 11.03 5.07
N SER A 210 -21.74 12.04 4.52
CA SER A 210 -22.80 11.83 3.53
C SER A 210 -22.24 11.23 2.25
N ILE A 211 -23.03 10.35 1.62
CA ILE A 211 -22.70 9.79 0.30
C ILE A 211 -22.94 10.88 -0.74
N ASN A 212 -21.91 11.18 -1.53
CA ASN A 212 -22.05 12.03 -2.71
C ASN A 212 -22.73 11.26 -3.84
N TRP A 213 -22.19 10.08 -4.13
CA TRP A 213 -22.68 9.16 -5.15
C TRP A 213 -22.11 7.76 -4.90
N SER A 214 -22.75 6.77 -5.49
CA SER A 214 -22.22 5.41 -5.61
C SER A 214 -22.24 4.97 -7.08
N TYR A 215 -21.21 4.24 -7.47
CA TYR A 215 -21.04 3.65 -8.79
C TYR A 215 -21.12 2.14 -8.69
N SER A 216 -21.80 1.51 -9.64
CA SER A 216 -21.83 0.05 -9.79
C SER A 216 -21.89 -0.32 -11.27
N TYR A 217 -21.39 -1.52 -11.59
CA TYR A 217 -21.36 -2.07 -12.93
C TYR A 217 -21.83 -3.52 -12.89
N SER A 218 -22.59 -3.94 -13.90
CA SER A 218 -23.19 -5.28 -13.92
C SER A 218 -22.12 -6.37 -13.97
N GLY A 219 -22.20 -7.31 -13.03
CA GLY A 219 -21.24 -8.41 -12.87
C GLY A 219 -20.01 -8.05 -12.03
N GLU A 220 -19.73 -6.77 -11.82
CA GLU A 220 -18.60 -6.34 -11.02
C GLU A 220 -18.86 -6.60 -9.53
N THR A 221 -17.89 -7.18 -8.81
CA THR A 221 -18.10 -7.60 -7.42
C THR A 221 -17.38 -6.74 -6.40
N ALA A 222 -16.29 -6.11 -6.80
CA ALA A 222 -15.47 -5.29 -5.92
C ALA A 222 -14.70 -4.23 -6.72
N TYR A 223 -14.32 -3.16 -6.02
CA TYR A 223 -13.57 -2.04 -6.57
C TYR A 223 -12.36 -1.72 -5.69
N PHE A 224 -11.26 -1.34 -6.32
CA PHE A 224 -9.96 -1.19 -5.64
C PHE A 224 -9.15 -0.05 -6.23
N SER A 225 -8.23 0.46 -5.42
CA SER A 225 -7.13 1.34 -5.82
C SER A 225 -7.58 2.50 -6.73
N PRO A 226 -8.55 3.32 -6.30
CA PRO A 226 -8.96 4.49 -7.07
C PRO A 226 -7.81 5.48 -7.18
N TYR A 227 -7.80 6.20 -8.29
CA TYR A 227 -6.79 7.21 -8.59
C TYR A 227 -7.41 8.41 -9.30
N GLU A 228 -6.97 9.62 -8.96
CA GLU A 228 -7.38 10.87 -9.62
C GLU A 228 -6.59 11.09 -10.90
N LYS A 229 -7.20 10.86 -12.06
CA LYS A 229 -6.61 11.15 -13.38
C LYS A 229 -6.48 12.66 -13.59
N ASP A 230 -7.55 13.39 -13.25
CA ASP A 230 -7.64 14.84 -13.34
C ASP A 230 -8.69 15.34 -12.33
N SER A 231 -8.89 16.66 -12.27
CA SER A 231 -9.82 17.29 -11.32
C SER A 231 -11.26 16.80 -11.42
N SER A 232 -11.64 16.15 -12.52
CA SER A 232 -13.00 15.67 -12.79
C SER A 232 -13.12 14.15 -12.90
N THR A 233 -12.01 13.41 -12.98
CA THR A 233 -12.02 12.01 -13.39
C THR A 233 -11.23 11.13 -12.43
N LEU A 234 -11.84 10.03 -12.02
CA LEU A 234 -11.20 8.91 -11.34
C LEU A 234 -11.01 7.75 -12.29
N ILE A 235 -9.94 7.00 -12.09
CA ILE A 235 -9.78 5.64 -12.59
C ILE A 235 -9.94 4.71 -11.40
N VAL A 236 -10.77 3.69 -11.55
CA VAL A 236 -11.07 2.71 -10.49
C VAL A 236 -10.94 1.32 -11.06
N ASN A 237 -10.22 0.44 -10.38
CA ASN A 237 -10.08 -0.94 -10.79
C ASN A 237 -11.24 -1.76 -10.24
N GLY A 238 -11.80 -2.64 -11.05
CA GLY A 238 -12.72 -3.67 -10.61
C GLY A 238 -12.13 -5.06 -10.78
N THR A 239 -12.86 -6.07 -10.32
CA THR A 239 -12.54 -7.48 -10.53
C THR A 239 -12.69 -7.94 -11.99
N ILE A 240 -13.43 -7.21 -12.82
CA ILE A 240 -13.69 -7.56 -14.23
C ILE A 240 -13.12 -6.52 -15.21
N ASN A 241 -13.28 -5.24 -14.90
CA ASN A 241 -12.80 -4.16 -15.76
C ASN A 241 -12.26 -3.00 -14.92
N ASN A 242 -11.62 -2.07 -15.61
CA ASN A 242 -11.28 -0.77 -15.04
C ASN A 242 -12.32 0.24 -15.49
N TYR A 243 -12.53 1.29 -14.69
CA TYR A 243 -13.60 2.25 -14.91
C TYR A 243 -13.06 3.66 -14.86
N MET A 244 -13.49 4.49 -15.82
CA MET A 244 -13.32 5.92 -15.76
C MET A 244 -14.59 6.52 -15.17
N ILE A 245 -14.52 7.14 -13.99
CA ILE A 245 -15.66 7.63 -13.22
C ILE A 245 -15.54 9.14 -13.05
N ASN A 246 -16.62 9.88 -13.33
CA ASN A 246 -16.68 11.31 -13.08
C ASN A 246 -16.80 11.61 -11.57
N LYS A 247 -15.88 12.41 -11.02
CA LYS A 247 -15.80 12.77 -9.58
C LYS A 247 -17.06 13.47 -9.06
N GLN A 248 -17.79 14.19 -9.90
CA GLN A 248 -18.95 14.98 -9.49
C GLN A 248 -20.24 14.17 -9.52
N THR A 249 -20.44 13.39 -10.58
CA THR A 249 -21.71 12.69 -10.82
C THR A 249 -21.68 11.22 -10.40
N GLY A 250 -20.50 10.63 -10.23
CA GLY A 250 -20.34 9.20 -10.04
C GLY A 250 -20.64 8.35 -11.28
N SER A 251 -20.97 8.98 -12.42
CA SER A 251 -21.18 8.25 -13.67
C SER A 251 -19.84 7.77 -14.23
N GLY A 252 -19.76 6.53 -14.67
CA GLY A 252 -18.54 5.99 -15.26
C GLY A 252 -18.79 5.01 -16.38
N THR A 253 -17.72 4.69 -17.09
CA THR A 253 -17.70 3.72 -18.19
C THR A 253 -16.55 2.76 -18.02
N ALA A 254 -16.77 1.49 -18.35
CA ALA A 254 -15.69 0.52 -18.43
C ALA A 254 -14.67 0.96 -19.50
N LEU A 255 -13.39 0.84 -19.17
CA LEU A 255 -12.29 0.98 -20.11
C LEU A 255 -12.26 -0.30 -20.95
N THR A 256 -12.93 -0.28 -22.10
CA THR A 256 -12.90 -1.39 -23.05
C THR A 256 -11.63 -1.32 -23.88
N SER A 257 -10.94 -2.45 -24.01
CA SER A 257 -9.94 -2.65 -25.08
C SER A 257 -10.48 -3.59 -26.14
N ASP A 258 -9.79 -3.69 -27.28
CA ASP A 258 -10.06 -4.56 -28.43
C ASP A 258 -10.10 -6.07 -28.05
N GLY A 259 -11.08 -6.48 -27.22
CA GLY A 259 -11.38 -7.84 -26.83
C GLY A 259 -10.60 -8.39 -25.62
N ALA A 260 -9.58 -7.72 -25.09
CA ALA A 260 -8.83 -8.21 -23.93
C ALA A 260 -9.25 -7.50 -22.63
N GLN A 261 -9.79 -8.26 -21.67
CA GLN A 261 -9.94 -7.75 -20.31
C GLN A 261 -8.57 -7.71 -19.64
N ILE A 262 -8.14 -6.54 -19.16
CA ILE A 262 -7.04 -6.48 -18.20
C ILE A 262 -7.66 -6.21 -16.84
N ASN A 263 -7.69 -7.28 -16.04
CA ASN A 263 -7.89 -7.15 -14.62
C ASN A 263 -6.62 -6.57 -14.01
N LEU A 264 -6.68 -5.29 -13.68
CA LEU A 264 -5.66 -4.60 -12.93
C LEU A 264 -5.77 -5.03 -11.45
N PHE A 265 -5.30 -6.24 -11.18
CA PHE A 265 -5.05 -6.72 -9.83
C PHE A 265 -3.62 -6.37 -9.42
N GLY A 266 -3.45 -5.31 -8.63
CA GLY A 266 -2.15 -4.94 -8.09
C GLY A 266 -2.06 -3.48 -7.69
N HIS A 267 -0.82 -3.05 -7.45
CA HIS A 267 -0.50 -1.65 -7.18
C HIS A 267 -0.37 -0.92 -8.52
N PHE A 268 -1.00 0.26 -8.63
CA PHE A 268 -0.91 1.10 -9.84
C PHE A 268 -0.19 2.38 -9.56
N GLU A 269 0.78 2.64 -10.42
CA GLU A 269 1.62 3.79 -10.33
C GLU A 269 1.72 4.38 -11.73
N HIS A 270 1.14 5.55 -11.92
CA HIS A 270 1.15 6.21 -13.21
C HIS A 270 2.57 6.62 -13.65
N LEU A 271 2.74 6.70 -14.97
CA LEU A 271 3.98 7.11 -15.63
C LEU A 271 3.76 8.35 -16.49
N LYS A 272 2.55 8.45 -17.07
CA LYS A 272 1.98 9.49 -17.94
C LYS A 272 0.44 9.37 -17.93
N LEU A 273 -0.29 10.43 -18.33
CA LEU A 273 -1.78 10.54 -18.31
C LEU A 273 -2.55 9.28 -18.75
N ASP A 274 -1.89 8.45 -19.56
CA ASP A 274 -2.44 7.27 -20.21
C ASP A 274 -1.66 5.98 -19.93
N SER A 275 -0.83 5.90 -18.88
CA SER A 275 -0.10 4.66 -18.54
C SER A 275 0.12 4.45 -17.04
N LEU A 276 0.04 3.19 -16.62
CA LEU A 276 0.28 2.68 -15.27
C LEU A 276 1.44 1.67 -15.25
N ILE A 277 2.06 1.50 -14.11
CA ILE A 277 2.97 0.42 -13.75
C ILE A 277 2.21 -0.54 -12.84
N LEU A 278 2.33 -1.82 -13.14
CA LEU A 278 1.84 -2.95 -12.37
C LEU A 278 3.03 -3.69 -11.77
N ILE A 279 3.03 -3.84 -10.45
CA ILE A 279 4.01 -4.63 -9.71
C ILE A 279 3.28 -5.74 -8.99
N ASN A 280 3.72 -6.99 -9.16
CA ASN A 280 3.12 -8.10 -8.44
C ASN A 280 3.58 -8.15 -6.97
N TYR A 281 2.65 -8.52 -6.09
CA TYR A 281 2.97 -8.75 -4.69
C TYR A 281 3.75 -10.07 -4.54
N PRO A 282 4.75 -10.15 -3.65
CA PRO A 282 5.40 -11.41 -3.34
C PRO A 282 4.42 -12.34 -2.64
N GLU A 283 4.25 -13.52 -3.20
CA GLU A 283 3.56 -14.59 -2.51
C GLU A 283 4.54 -15.25 -1.54
N ILE A 284 4.27 -15.14 -0.24
CA ILE A 284 5.07 -15.76 0.82
C ILE A 284 4.32 -16.99 1.32
N PHE A 285 4.97 -18.15 1.24
CA PHE A 285 4.42 -19.41 1.71
C PHE A 285 5.30 -20.01 2.79
N CYS A 286 4.73 -20.28 3.97
CA CYS A 286 5.47 -20.78 5.13
C CYS A 286 5.03 -22.19 5.52
N ILE A 287 5.96 -23.15 5.54
CA ILE A 287 5.75 -24.50 6.11
C ILE A 287 6.68 -24.64 7.31
N THR A 288 6.12 -24.99 8.46
CA THR A 288 6.91 -25.31 9.68
C THR A 288 7.90 -24.21 10.11
N GLY A 289 7.58 -22.94 9.82
CA GLY A 289 8.44 -21.79 10.16
C GLY A 289 9.52 -21.46 9.12
N MET A 290 9.59 -22.20 8.00
CA MET A 290 10.40 -21.84 6.84
C MET A 290 9.51 -21.18 5.79
N CYS A 291 9.84 -19.95 5.40
CA CYS A 291 9.07 -19.18 4.44
C CYS A 291 9.80 -19.05 3.11
N HIS A 292 9.08 -19.23 2.01
CA HIS A 292 9.59 -19.10 0.65
C HIS A 292 8.76 -18.13 -0.16
N LEU A 293 9.41 -17.46 -1.11
CA LEU A 293 8.74 -16.69 -2.16
C LEU A 293 8.33 -17.62 -3.30
N THR A 294 7.07 -17.57 -3.73
CA THR A 294 6.55 -18.42 -4.82
C THR A 294 6.41 -17.67 -6.14
N SER A 295 6.56 -16.34 -6.14
CA SER A 295 6.52 -15.50 -7.34
C SER A 295 7.87 -14.82 -7.63
N LYS A 296 8.13 -14.59 -8.92
CA LYS A 296 9.19 -13.69 -9.39
C LYS A 296 8.65 -12.26 -9.39
N LEU A 297 9.49 -11.27 -9.11
CA LEU A 297 9.13 -9.87 -9.27
C LEU A 297 8.90 -9.61 -10.76
N ASN A 298 7.72 -9.12 -11.10
CA ASN A 298 7.27 -8.76 -12.43
C ASN A 298 6.76 -7.33 -12.36
N ILE A 299 7.32 -6.49 -13.23
CA ILE A 299 6.95 -5.10 -13.40
C ILE A 299 6.50 -4.95 -14.84
N SER A 300 5.28 -4.50 -15.03
CA SER A 300 4.70 -4.30 -16.34
C SER A 300 4.14 -2.89 -16.50
N LYS A 301 4.20 -2.35 -17.70
CA LYS A 301 3.63 -1.07 -18.06
C LYS A 301 2.32 -1.31 -18.81
N VAL A 302 1.24 -0.75 -18.29
CA VAL A 302 -0.09 -0.83 -18.87
C VAL A 302 -0.45 0.52 -19.46
N ASN A 303 -0.78 0.57 -20.76
CA ASN A 303 -1.35 1.77 -21.37
C ASN A 303 -2.87 1.76 -21.21
N LEU A 304 -3.43 2.84 -20.66
CA LEU A 304 -4.84 2.93 -20.30
C LEU A 304 -5.77 3.18 -21.49
N ILE A 305 -5.25 3.76 -22.58
CA ILE A 305 -6.06 4.07 -23.77
C ILE A 305 -6.28 2.83 -24.61
N ASN A 306 -5.21 2.09 -24.89
CA ASN A 306 -5.26 0.91 -25.77
C ASN A 306 -5.20 -0.41 -25.01
N ASN A 307 -5.04 -0.37 -23.68
CA ASN A 307 -4.95 -1.52 -22.80
C ASN A 307 -3.82 -2.50 -23.18
N SER A 308 -2.72 -2.00 -23.73
CA SER A 308 -1.54 -2.84 -23.96
C SER A 308 -0.77 -3.02 -22.66
N ASN A 309 -0.38 -4.25 -22.34
CA ASN A 309 0.52 -4.56 -21.22
C ASN A 309 1.89 -5.00 -21.74
N GLU A 310 2.94 -4.32 -21.30
CA GLU A 310 4.33 -4.61 -21.63
C GLU A 310 5.08 -4.99 -20.36
N VAL A 311 5.56 -6.23 -20.26
CA VAL A 311 6.47 -6.61 -19.17
C VAL A 311 7.81 -5.92 -19.41
N ILE A 312 8.16 -4.97 -18.54
CA ILE A 312 9.42 -4.21 -18.64
C ILE A 312 10.52 -4.83 -17.78
N TYR A 313 10.17 -5.58 -16.74
CA TYR A 313 11.14 -6.31 -15.92
C TYR A 313 10.56 -7.58 -15.32
N GLN A 314 11.37 -8.63 -15.32
CA GLN A 314 11.10 -9.85 -14.57
C GLN A 314 12.39 -10.35 -13.89
N SER A 315 12.34 -10.59 -12.58
CA SER A 315 13.49 -11.09 -11.85
C SER A 315 13.86 -12.51 -12.27
N GLN A 316 15.15 -12.82 -12.28
CA GLN A 316 15.64 -14.19 -12.55
C GLN A 316 15.36 -15.12 -11.36
N ASN A 317 15.50 -14.58 -10.14
CA ASN A 317 15.28 -15.28 -8.88
C ASN A 317 13.92 -14.94 -8.27
N TYR A 318 13.47 -15.74 -7.31
CA TYR A 318 12.33 -15.41 -6.48
C TYR A 318 12.66 -14.17 -5.64
N LEU A 319 12.00 -13.07 -6.00
CA LEU A 319 12.16 -11.75 -5.40
C LEU A 319 10.76 -11.14 -5.30
N GLY A 320 10.57 -10.35 -4.26
CA GLY A 320 9.35 -9.61 -4.02
C GLY A 320 9.59 -8.12 -3.94
N SER A 321 8.52 -7.35 -4.07
CA SER A 321 8.49 -6.00 -3.57
C SER A 321 7.13 -5.69 -2.99
N ASN A 322 7.12 -4.97 -1.87
CA ASN A 322 5.92 -4.35 -1.34
C ASN A 322 6.14 -2.83 -1.41
N PRO A 323 5.90 -2.19 -2.57
CA PRO A 323 6.12 -0.77 -2.74
C PRO A 323 5.14 0.01 -1.87
N ILE A 324 5.55 0.35 -0.66
CA ILE A 324 4.79 1.20 0.25
C ILE A 324 5.32 2.62 0.09
N GLY A 325 4.46 3.57 -0.30
CA GLY A 325 4.78 5.00 -0.21
C GLY A 325 4.66 5.75 -1.54
N ARG A 326 5.53 6.73 -1.78
CA ARG A 326 5.55 7.63 -2.94
C ARG A 326 6.84 7.46 -3.73
N PHE A 327 6.75 7.39 -5.04
CA PHE A 327 7.92 7.38 -5.93
C PHE A 327 7.83 8.54 -6.92
N VAL A 328 8.96 8.98 -7.50
CA VAL A 328 8.93 10.08 -8.49
C VAL A 328 9.05 9.57 -9.92
N GLY A 329 8.09 10.11 -10.67
CA GLY A 329 7.72 10.10 -12.07
C GLY A 329 6.38 10.86 -12.12
N GLU A 330 5.73 11.06 -13.27
CA GLU A 330 4.32 11.45 -13.19
C GLU A 330 3.57 10.30 -12.52
N ASN A 331 3.31 10.39 -11.21
CA ASN A 331 2.36 9.66 -10.35
C ASN A 331 2.74 8.24 -9.85
N PHE A 332 3.17 8.07 -8.60
CA PHE A 332 3.29 6.73 -7.99
C PHE A 332 2.60 6.73 -6.61
N TYR A 333 1.45 6.05 -6.44
CA TYR A 333 0.77 5.95 -5.13
C TYR A 333 -0.07 4.67 -4.88
N ARG A 334 0.38 3.88 -3.88
CA ARG A 334 -0.30 3.05 -2.83
C ARG A 334 -1.58 2.23 -3.14
N GLY A 335 -1.57 0.94 -2.72
CA GLY A 335 -2.79 0.22 -2.25
C GLY A 335 -2.69 -1.31 -2.25
N THR A 336 -2.78 -1.98 -1.09
CA THR A 336 -2.59 -3.44 -0.88
C THR A 336 -3.51 -4.34 -1.70
N ALA A 337 -2.95 -5.38 -2.35
CA ALA A 337 -3.73 -6.49 -2.88
C ALA A 337 -4.07 -7.49 -1.77
N VAL A 338 -5.37 -7.78 -1.59
CA VAL A 338 -5.80 -9.07 -1.05
C VAL A 338 -6.04 -9.96 -2.25
N GLN A 339 -5.13 -10.90 -2.52
CA GLN A 339 -5.49 -12.01 -3.40
C GLN A 339 -6.60 -12.80 -2.69
N GLN A 340 -7.70 -13.10 -3.40
CA GLN A 340 -8.59 -14.16 -2.98
C GLN A 340 -7.76 -15.44 -2.90
N VAL A 341 -7.52 -15.92 -1.68
CA VAL A 341 -6.97 -17.26 -1.47
C VAL A 341 -7.91 -18.21 -2.21
N PRO A 342 -7.43 -19.01 -3.19
CA PRO A 342 -8.27 -20.03 -3.77
C PRO A 342 -8.76 -20.91 -2.62
N VAL A 343 -10.07 -20.97 -2.42
CA VAL A 343 -10.75 -21.77 -1.36
C VAL A 343 -10.34 -23.26 -1.39
N LEU A 344 -9.62 -23.68 -2.44
CA LEU A 344 -9.02 -24.99 -2.63
C LEU A 344 -7.91 -25.37 -1.63
N SER A 345 -7.29 -24.43 -0.90
CA SER A 345 -6.21 -24.80 0.05
C SER A 345 -6.71 -25.37 1.38
N HIS A 346 -7.94 -25.04 1.81
CA HIS A 346 -8.49 -25.59 3.04
C HIS A 346 -8.87 -27.06 2.90
N LEU A 347 -9.41 -27.47 1.74
CA LEU A 347 -9.79 -28.88 1.52
C LEU A 347 -8.56 -29.80 1.55
N GLY A 348 -7.44 -29.37 0.94
CA GLY A 348 -6.17 -30.09 0.99
C GLY A 348 -5.59 -30.17 2.42
N LEU A 349 -5.70 -29.08 3.19
CA LEU A 349 -5.26 -29.05 4.59
C LEU A 349 -6.15 -29.95 5.48
N PHE A 350 -7.46 -29.97 5.25
CA PHE A 350 -8.40 -30.87 5.95
C PHE A 350 -8.17 -32.33 5.57
N LEU A 351 -7.82 -32.64 4.32
CA LEU A 351 -7.48 -34.00 3.90
C LEU A 351 -6.14 -34.46 4.49
N LEU A 352 -5.14 -33.58 4.60
CA LEU A 352 -3.87 -33.89 5.26
C LEU A 352 -4.04 -34.08 6.76
N LEU A 353 -4.78 -33.20 7.44
CA LEU A 353 -5.10 -33.35 8.87
C LEU A 353 -5.98 -34.58 9.13
N GLY A 354 -6.98 -34.84 8.28
CA GLY A 354 -7.82 -36.02 8.34
C GLY A 354 -7.05 -37.32 8.13
N GLY A 355 -6.13 -37.34 7.16
CA GLY A 355 -5.23 -38.46 6.92
C GLY A 355 -4.28 -38.72 8.10
N PHE A 356 -3.76 -37.65 8.72
CA PHE A 356 -2.90 -37.78 9.90
C PHE A 356 -3.66 -38.32 11.13
N ILE A 357 -4.87 -37.83 11.39
CA ILE A 357 -5.75 -38.33 12.47
C ILE A 357 -6.13 -39.79 12.21
N TYR A 358 -6.40 -40.17 10.97
CA TYR A 358 -6.72 -41.54 10.59
C TYR A 358 -5.53 -42.49 10.80
N LEU A 359 -4.31 -42.08 10.40
CA LEU A 359 -3.09 -42.86 10.62
C LEU A 359 -2.74 -43.01 12.11
N VAL A 360 -2.93 -41.96 12.92
CA VAL A 360 -2.73 -42.04 14.38
C VAL A 360 -3.76 -42.98 15.03
N SER A 361 -5.00 -42.96 14.53
CA SER A 361 -6.08 -43.82 15.00
C SER A 361 -5.82 -45.30 14.66
N LEU A 362 -5.34 -45.61 13.45
CA LEU A 362 -4.92 -46.96 13.07
C LEU A 362 -3.76 -47.48 13.93
N ARG A 363 -2.82 -46.62 14.31
CA ARG A 363 -1.68 -46.99 15.16
C ARG A 363 -2.12 -47.35 16.59
N ASN A 364 -3.15 -46.69 17.12
CA ASN A 364 -3.72 -47.00 18.44
C ASN A 364 -4.59 -48.26 18.46
N ILE A 365 -5.19 -48.64 17.33
CA ILE A 365 -5.98 -49.87 17.21
C ILE A 365 -5.06 -51.10 17.12
N GLY A 366 -3.89 -50.99 16.47
CA GLY A 366 -2.92 -52.09 16.35
C GLY A 366 -2.13 -52.43 17.64
N LEU A 367 -2.16 -51.56 18.65
CA LEU A 367 -1.47 -51.80 19.93
C LEU A 367 -2.33 -52.55 20.97
N LYS A 368 -3.61 -52.80 20.69
CA LYS A 368 -4.53 -53.48 21.63
C LYS A 368 -4.62 -55.00 21.48
N THR A 369 -3.93 -55.63 20.54
CA THR A 369 -4.10 -57.06 20.22
C THR A 369 -2.89 -57.95 20.57
N LYS A 370 -2.04 -57.55 21.53
CA LYS A 370 -0.83 -58.33 21.86
C LYS A 370 -0.61 -58.65 23.34
N ASN A 371 -1.66 -58.69 24.15
CA ASN A 371 -1.65 -59.27 25.49
C ASN A 371 -2.92 -60.11 25.70
N GLU A 372 -2.98 -61.28 25.07
CA GLU A 372 -3.72 -62.45 25.53
C GLU A 372 -2.86 -63.70 25.27
#